data_AF-A0A7J6NX36-F1
#
_entry.id   AF-A0A7J6NX36-F1
#
_cell.length_a   1.000
_cell.length_b   1.000
_cell.length_c   1.000
_cell.angle_alpha   90.00
_cell.angle_beta   90.00
_cell.angle_gamma   90.00
#
_symmetry.space_group_name_H-M   'P 1'
#
loop_
_entity.id
_entity.type
_entity.pdbx_description
1 polymer ?
#
loop_
_entity_poly.entity_id
_entity_poly.type
_entity_poly.pdbx_seq_one_letter_code
_entity_poly.pdbx_strand_id
1 'polypeptide(L)'
;MEGCQDKVVPATSLTVDPFVVKVYSKLKREHPSSPVSAKEHLPDEELRDPAFLDAVQSSVNKWISDIGRVIKLQHDRLTSPAGGKLGDTGSVAVMEVKFFIAVEATLLSVRQQLEDPMVQFALEALRIGRRFLSTVSFEAHVELPDNLELAQSSLLLLRDLPIHALLNATTIEGISHAVTGLFNHMRRTLRKARRYPVYRAAVLMEDVSRDLLVQLNKVLHPKGDSTIMQLPYAEFELLTGSCRELCAQWADSARQFKQQLRDELKHRSGQSAERVPAKMRFAHEPLQDRISELRQFRKQHEQFVQTLDKVFTQVPKEGSAASTSNVTAAATATRNAVVAAYDKVLAVDVVDTTPTGTDAWDRAKQEYADLITRAESLIISNMRDTLGNAATTKDMFHAFSKFNPLFFRLRIRSAVLEYQNALLSKVKVDIFDLQEAFKKGFEGSGTETMLLQRGIPSLSAKIMWARQISRRLTTLINQVASVLGPTWDKHIDGQRIKEECDFFAKKLDTSRLFEAWVKNARGVSIDWGARVLAVHRARNGNLALKMNFDPDILDLCQELGYLESLHFQIPFAVKVKGEEIRKIYPLSVTLRECAETYMSLGNRLSQQPQVSSLLASYHAKIQEALASSM
;
A
#
# COMPACT_ATOMS: atom_id res chain seq x y z
N MET A 1 35.05 5.23 -32.62
CA MET A 1 36.34 5.82 -33.03
C MET A 1 37.20 5.85 -31.77
N GLU A 2 37.85 4.71 -31.48
CA GLU A 2 39.27 4.51 -31.80
C GLU A 2 40.14 5.49 -31.01
N GLY A 3 40.38 5.20 -29.73
CA GLY A 3 41.18 6.09 -28.89
C GLY A 3 41.49 5.61 -27.48
N CYS A 4 41.16 4.36 -27.12
CA CYS A 4 41.58 3.79 -25.85
C CYS A 4 41.70 2.27 -25.97
N GLN A 5 42.63 1.83 -26.81
CA GLN A 5 43.23 0.50 -26.67
C GLN A 5 44.35 0.61 -25.62
N ASP A 6 43.99 0.94 -24.38
CA ASP A 6 44.90 0.67 -23.28
C ASP A 6 45.06 -0.85 -23.23
N LYS A 7 46.26 -1.32 -23.57
CA LYS A 7 46.62 -2.73 -23.52
C LYS A 7 46.58 -3.18 -22.06
N VAL A 8 45.39 -3.58 -21.58
CA VAL A 8 45.15 -4.06 -20.21
C VAL A 8 46.02 -5.30 -19.89
N VAL A 9 46.48 -6.00 -20.93
CA VAL A 9 47.38 -7.16 -20.84
C VAL A 9 48.62 -6.88 -21.72
N PRO A 10 49.85 -7.06 -21.20
CA PRO A 10 51.07 -6.90 -21.99
C PRO A 10 51.15 -7.98 -23.08
N ALA A 11 51.42 -7.57 -24.33
CA ALA A 11 51.64 -8.51 -25.42
C ALA A 11 53.00 -9.20 -25.22
N THR A 12 52.99 -10.52 -25.02
CA THR A 12 54.21 -11.31 -24.81
C THR A 12 54.71 -11.90 -26.13
N SER A 13 55.91 -11.49 -26.54
CA SER A 13 56.65 -12.08 -27.65
C SER A 13 57.88 -12.81 -27.11
N LEU A 14 58.01 -14.11 -27.38
CA LEU A 14 59.18 -14.91 -26.99
C LEU A 14 60.40 -14.50 -27.82
N THR A 15 61.15 -13.49 -27.37
CA THR A 15 62.40 -13.07 -28.03
C THR A 15 63.52 -14.02 -27.66
N VAL A 16 64.16 -14.62 -28.66
CA VAL A 16 65.35 -15.46 -28.50
C VAL A 16 66.60 -14.59 -28.71
N ASP A 17 67.67 -14.86 -27.96
CA ASP A 17 68.93 -14.12 -28.09
C ASP A 17 69.53 -14.17 -29.52
N PRO A 18 70.07 -13.05 -30.06
CA PRO A 18 70.67 -12.98 -31.40
C PRO A 18 71.80 -13.97 -31.66
N PHE A 19 72.51 -14.42 -30.61
CA PHE A 19 73.55 -15.43 -30.72
C PHE A 19 72.97 -16.80 -31.07
N VAL A 20 71.85 -17.16 -30.47
CA VAL A 20 71.10 -18.41 -30.73
C VAL A 20 70.43 -18.36 -32.10
N VAL A 21 69.92 -17.21 -32.53
CA VAL A 21 69.41 -16.98 -33.90
C VAL A 21 70.50 -17.25 -34.95
N LYS A 22 71.73 -16.81 -34.71
CA LYS A 22 72.87 -17.01 -35.63
C LYS A 22 73.29 -18.46 -35.72
N VAL A 23 73.30 -19.20 -34.61
CA VAL A 23 73.61 -20.63 -34.59
C VAL A 23 72.50 -21.44 -35.27
N TYR A 24 71.24 -21.17 -34.94
CA TYR A 24 70.08 -21.84 -35.55
C TYR A 24 69.98 -21.60 -37.07
N SER A 25 70.26 -20.37 -37.54
CA SER A 25 70.26 -20.05 -38.97
C SER A 25 71.41 -20.67 -39.76
N LYS A 26 72.57 -20.92 -39.13
CA LYS A 26 73.65 -21.73 -39.73
C LYS A 26 73.21 -23.19 -39.88
N LEU A 27 72.64 -23.78 -38.83
CA LEU A 27 72.19 -25.17 -38.83
C LEU A 27 71.03 -25.43 -39.81
N LYS A 28 70.11 -24.48 -39.93
CA LYS A 28 69.02 -24.52 -40.93
C LYS A 28 69.52 -24.41 -42.37
N ARG A 29 70.68 -23.79 -42.59
CA ARG A 29 71.34 -23.71 -43.91
C ARG A 29 72.08 -25.01 -44.25
N GLU A 30 72.58 -25.72 -43.25
CA GLU A 30 73.28 -27.00 -43.38
C GLU A 30 72.33 -28.20 -43.53
N HIS A 31 71.12 -28.13 -42.95
CA HIS A 31 70.10 -29.18 -43.05
C HIS A 31 68.71 -28.62 -43.47
N PRO A 32 68.45 -28.44 -44.78
CA PRO A 32 67.24 -27.76 -45.27
C PRO A 32 65.93 -28.57 -45.16
N SER A 33 66.02 -29.90 -45.01
CA SER A 33 64.89 -30.84 -45.18
C SER A 33 64.47 -31.59 -43.92
N SER A 34 65.04 -31.27 -42.75
CA SER A 34 64.69 -31.84 -41.44
C SER A 34 64.41 -30.74 -40.42
N PRO A 35 63.48 -30.91 -39.46
CA PRO A 35 63.42 -30.02 -38.30
C PRO A 35 64.78 -30.03 -37.58
N VAL A 36 65.41 -28.86 -37.45
CA VAL A 36 66.71 -28.72 -36.78
C VAL A 36 66.53 -29.04 -35.29
N SER A 37 66.83 -30.27 -34.88
CA SER A 37 66.88 -30.68 -33.47
C SER A 37 68.27 -30.49 -32.89
N ALA A 38 68.34 -29.95 -31.67
CA ALA A 38 69.60 -29.73 -30.95
C ALA A 38 70.34 -31.05 -30.64
N LYS A 39 69.64 -32.19 -30.70
CA LYS A 39 70.17 -33.52 -30.40
C LYS A 39 70.94 -34.15 -31.58
N GLU A 40 70.59 -33.78 -32.80
CA GLU A 40 71.11 -34.42 -34.02
C GLU A 40 72.08 -33.52 -34.78
N HIS A 41 71.96 -32.19 -34.61
CA HIS A 41 72.65 -31.22 -35.46
C HIS A 41 73.59 -30.26 -34.72
N LEU A 42 73.62 -30.25 -33.38
CA LEU A 42 74.51 -29.35 -32.64
C LEU A 42 75.87 -30.01 -32.38
N PRO A 43 77.01 -29.39 -32.76
CA PRO A 43 78.33 -29.91 -32.42
C PRO A 43 78.54 -29.97 -30.89
N ASP A 44 79.15 -31.05 -30.40
CA ASP A 44 79.43 -31.26 -28.97
C ASP A 44 80.27 -30.13 -28.31
N GLU A 45 80.99 -29.34 -29.12
CA GLU A 45 81.79 -28.19 -28.66
C GLU A 45 80.92 -26.96 -28.31
N GLU A 46 79.89 -26.65 -29.11
CA GLU A 46 78.97 -25.53 -28.84
C GLU A 46 77.94 -25.89 -27.76
N LEU A 47 77.68 -27.19 -27.57
CA LEU A 47 76.81 -27.73 -26.52
C LEU A 47 77.42 -27.63 -25.11
N ARG A 48 78.74 -27.47 -25.02
CA ARG A 48 79.49 -27.26 -23.76
C ARG A 48 79.89 -25.81 -23.52
N ASP A 49 79.65 -24.91 -24.47
CA ASP A 49 79.98 -23.50 -24.31
C ASP A 49 79.08 -22.87 -23.22
N PRO A 50 79.66 -22.45 -22.07
CA PRO A 50 78.88 -21.83 -21.01
C PRO A 50 78.21 -20.52 -21.48
N ALA A 51 78.82 -19.78 -22.41
CA ALA A 51 78.27 -18.51 -22.89
C ALA A 51 76.99 -18.71 -23.72
N PHE A 52 76.95 -19.74 -24.58
CA PHE A 52 75.76 -20.12 -25.32
C PHE A 52 74.62 -20.54 -24.38
N LEU A 53 74.90 -21.45 -23.44
CA LEU A 53 73.90 -21.95 -22.50
C LEU A 53 73.39 -20.84 -21.55
N ASP A 54 74.24 -19.90 -21.13
CA ASP A 54 73.85 -18.74 -20.32
C ASP A 54 72.93 -17.78 -21.11
N ALA A 55 73.23 -17.54 -22.39
CA ALA A 55 72.39 -16.70 -23.26
C ALA A 55 70.99 -17.32 -23.46
N VAL A 56 70.93 -18.63 -23.72
CA VAL A 56 69.66 -19.37 -23.83
C VAL A 56 68.90 -19.36 -22.50
N GLN A 57 69.58 -19.61 -21.38
CA GLN A 57 68.97 -19.57 -20.04
C GLN A 57 68.41 -18.19 -19.69
N SER A 58 69.13 -17.12 -20.05
CA SER A 58 68.65 -15.75 -19.83
C SER A 58 67.38 -15.44 -20.64
N SER A 59 67.27 -15.97 -21.86
CA SER A 59 66.08 -15.84 -22.72
C SER A 59 64.89 -16.59 -22.11
N VAL A 60 65.10 -17.82 -21.66
CA VAL A 60 64.06 -18.63 -20.98
C VAL A 60 63.61 -17.97 -19.68
N ASN A 61 64.52 -17.44 -18.86
CA ASN A 61 64.16 -16.73 -17.63
C ASN A 61 63.32 -15.46 -17.91
N LYS A 62 63.58 -14.75 -19.01
CA LYS A 62 62.74 -13.63 -19.46
C LYS A 62 61.35 -14.11 -19.86
N TRP A 63 61.25 -15.21 -20.60
CA TRP A 63 59.96 -15.82 -20.96
C TRP A 63 59.15 -16.23 -19.72
N ILE A 64 59.79 -16.84 -18.72
CA ILE A 64 59.15 -17.19 -17.44
C ILE A 64 58.62 -15.92 -16.75
N SER A 65 59.39 -14.82 -16.73
CA SER A 65 58.95 -13.56 -16.13
C SER A 65 57.78 -12.92 -16.87
N ASP A 66 57.81 -12.89 -18.20
CA ASP A 66 56.78 -12.28 -19.05
C ASP A 66 55.47 -13.08 -18.97
N ILE A 67 55.54 -14.41 -19.09
CA ILE A 67 54.36 -15.28 -18.98
C ILE A 67 53.85 -15.30 -17.53
N GLY A 68 54.74 -15.37 -16.55
CA GLY A 68 54.41 -15.30 -15.13
C GLY A 68 53.70 -14.00 -14.74
N ARG A 69 54.02 -12.87 -15.38
CA ARG A 69 53.27 -11.61 -15.21
C ARG A 69 51.83 -11.72 -15.68
N VAL A 70 51.58 -12.33 -16.84
CA VAL A 70 50.21 -12.52 -17.38
C VAL A 70 49.41 -13.46 -16.48
N ILE A 71 50.01 -14.58 -16.06
CA ILE A 71 49.38 -15.57 -15.17
C ILE A 71 49.08 -14.94 -13.80
N LYS A 72 50.01 -14.15 -13.26
CA LYS A 72 49.80 -13.43 -12.01
C LYS A 72 48.65 -12.42 -12.12
N LEU A 73 48.56 -11.67 -13.22
CA LEU A 73 47.44 -10.75 -13.47
C LEU A 73 46.09 -11.49 -13.54
N GLN A 74 46.05 -12.67 -14.15
CA GLN A 74 44.84 -13.52 -14.19
C GLN A 74 44.42 -13.94 -12.78
N HIS A 75 45.35 -14.43 -11.96
CA HIS A 75 45.07 -14.84 -10.59
C HIS A 75 44.72 -13.67 -9.66
N ASP A 76 45.42 -12.54 -9.76
CA ASP A 76 45.17 -11.33 -8.97
C ASP A 76 43.76 -10.78 -9.25
N ARG A 77 43.27 -10.86 -10.50
CA ARG A 77 41.91 -10.46 -10.86
C ARG A 77 40.86 -11.43 -10.31
N LEU A 78 41.11 -12.74 -10.36
CA LEU A 78 40.21 -13.77 -9.85
C LEU A 78 40.11 -13.78 -8.32
N THR A 79 41.19 -13.43 -7.62
CA THR A 79 41.26 -13.39 -6.16
C THR A 79 40.94 -12.02 -5.56
N SER A 80 40.74 -11.00 -6.40
CA SER A 80 40.51 -9.63 -5.95
C SER A 80 39.23 -9.52 -5.12
N PRO A 81 39.31 -9.02 -3.86
CA PRO A 81 38.15 -8.91 -2.98
C PRO A 81 37.24 -7.72 -3.28
N ALA A 82 37.65 -6.83 -4.19
CA ALA A 82 36.88 -5.67 -4.61
C ALA A 82 36.71 -5.68 -6.13
N GLY A 83 35.46 -5.72 -6.57
CA GLY A 83 35.10 -5.38 -7.95
C GLY A 83 35.12 -3.87 -8.14
N GLY A 84 36.24 -3.36 -8.67
CA GLY A 84 36.44 -1.95 -9.00
C GLY A 84 36.46 -0.98 -7.80
N LYS A 85 37.15 0.15 -7.96
CA LYS A 85 36.98 1.27 -7.02
C LYS A 85 35.80 2.13 -7.46
N LEU A 86 35.14 2.77 -6.49
CA LEU A 86 34.13 3.81 -6.72
C LEU A 86 34.80 5.00 -7.43
N GLY A 87 34.88 4.96 -8.76
CA GLY A 87 35.64 5.92 -9.58
C GLY A 87 36.04 5.40 -10.95
N ASP A 88 36.01 4.08 -11.18
CA ASP A 88 36.21 3.52 -12.51
C ASP A 88 35.00 3.87 -13.40
N THR A 89 35.23 4.72 -14.40
CA THR A 89 34.21 5.16 -15.36
C THR A 89 33.94 4.06 -16.39
N GLY A 90 33.21 3.03 -15.99
CA GLY A 90 32.77 1.93 -16.87
C GLY A 90 32.21 0.75 -16.09
N SER A 91 31.37 -0.07 -16.75
CA SER A 91 30.90 -1.32 -16.16
C SER A 91 32.09 -2.25 -15.90
N VAL A 92 32.34 -2.56 -14.62
CA VAL A 92 33.42 -3.45 -14.17
C VAL A 92 33.26 -4.83 -14.79
N ALA A 93 32.02 -5.30 -14.94
CA ALA A 93 31.72 -6.57 -15.58
C ALA A 93 32.14 -6.57 -17.07
N VAL A 94 31.88 -5.49 -17.81
CA VAL A 94 32.33 -5.36 -19.22
C VAL A 94 33.85 -5.30 -19.34
N MET A 95 34.52 -4.59 -18.41
CA MET A 95 35.99 -4.56 -18.37
C MET A 95 36.58 -5.94 -18.07
N GLU A 96 35.94 -6.72 -17.21
CA GLU A 96 36.34 -8.09 -16.88
C GLU A 96 36.17 -9.03 -18.09
N VAL A 97 35.07 -8.94 -18.84
CA VAL A 97 34.91 -9.71 -20.09
C VAL A 97 36.04 -9.38 -21.07
N LYS A 98 36.33 -8.10 -21.30
CA LYS A 98 37.41 -7.67 -22.20
C LYS A 98 38.78 -8.14 -21.73
N PHE A 99 39.03 -8.13 -20.42
CA PHE A 99 40.28 -8.59 -19.84
C PHE A 99 40.50 -10.09 -20.10
N PHE A 100 39.51 -10.95 -19.82
CA PHE A 100 39.68 -12.39 -20.04
C PHE A 100 39.81 -12.76 -21.51
N ILE A 101 39.15 -12.04 -22.42
CA ILE A 101 39.35 -12.22 -23.87
C ILE A 101 40.80 -11.90 -24.26
N ALA A 102 41.35 -10.81 -23.72
CA ALA A 102 42.75 -10.43 -23.97
C ALA A 102 43.75 -11.43 -23.37
N VAL A 103 43.47 -11.98 -22.18
CA VAL A 103 44.29 -13.04 -21.55
C VAL A 103 44.28 -14.30 -22.40
N GLU A 104 43.11 -14.79 -22.84
CA GLU A 104 43.02 -15.98 -23.70
C GLU A 104 43.79 -15.78 -25.02
N ALA A 105 43.61 -14.65 -25.69
CA ALA A 105 44.32 -14.35 -26.93
C ALA A 105 45.85 -14.34 -26.72
N THR A 106 46.31 -13.79 -25.59
CA THR A 106 47.74 -13.74 -25.24
C THR A 106 48.29 -15.13 -24.94
N LEU A 107 47.58 -15.95 -24.15
CA LEU A 107 47.99 -17.31 -23.82
C LEU A 107 47.98 -18.24 -25.06
N LEU A 108 47.01 -18.08 -25.97
CA LEU A 108 46.98 -18.79 -27.25
C LEU A 108 48.15 -18.38 -28.16
N SER A 109 48.48 -17.08 -28.20
CA SER A 109 49.67 -16.59 -28.92
C SER A 109 50.95 -17.16 -28.33
N VAL A 110 51.07 -17.22 -27.00
CA VAL A 110 52.22 -17.84 -26.32
C VAL A 110 52.32 -19.32 -26.65
N ARG A 111 51.19 -20.05 -26.65
CA ARG A 111 51.16 -21.46 -27.07
C ARG A 111 51.66 -21.64 -28.50
N GLN A 112 51.19 -20.80 -29.42
CA GLN A 112 51.64 -20.83 -30.82
C GLN A 112 53.14 -20.50 -30.96
N GLN A 113 53.65 -19.54 -30.18
CA GLN A 113 55.08 -19.21 -30.19
C GLN A 113 55.95 -20.30 -29.55
N LEU A 114 55.43 -21.12 -28.64
CA LEU A 114 56.12 -22.29 -28.08
C LEU A 114 56.21 -23.47 -29.07
N GLU A 115 55.30 -23.52 -30.04
CA GLU A 115 55.33 -24.49 -31.15
C GLU A 115 56.34 -24.08 -32.25
N ASP A 116 56.91 -22.87 -32.18
CA ASP A 116 57.94 -22.42 -33.12
C ASP A 116 59.20 -23.31 -33.00
N PRO A 117 59.68 -23.92 -34.11
CA PRO A 117 60.83 -24.81 -34.09
C PRO A 117 62.11 -24.15 -33.52
N MET A 118 62.21 -22.82 -33.56
CA MET A 118 63.32 -22.09 -32.97
C MET A 118 63.28 -22.07 -31.43
N VAL A 119 62.08 -21.95 -30.85
CA VAL A 119 61.86 -21.94 -29.41
C VAL A 119 61.99 -23.36 -28.85
N GLN A 120 61.49 -24.36 -29.58
CA GLN A 120 61.70 -25.78 -29.26
C GLN A 120 63.18 -26.16 -29.26
N PHE A 121 63.94 -25.71 -30.25
CA PHE A 121 65.40 -25.91 -30.31
C PHE A 121 66.12 -25.31 -29.09
N ALA A 122 65.75 -24.10 -28.66
CA ALA A 122 66.32 -23.47 -27.46
C ALA A 122 66.02 -24.25 -26.17
N LEU A 123 64.81 -24.80 -26.03
CA LEU A 123 64.44 -25.64 -24.89
C LEU A 123 65.13 -27.01 -24.93
N GLU A 124 65.28 -27.62 -26.11
CA GLU A 124 66.04 -28.86 -26.29
C GLU A 124 67.53 -28.68 -25.96
N ALA A 125 68.15 -27.58 -26.40
CA ALA A 125 69.54 -27.26 -26.11
C ALA A 125 69.82 -27.16 -24.60
N LEU A 126 68.91 -26.56 -23.82
CA LEU A 126 69.02 -26.51 -22.36
C LEU A 126 68.84 -27.88 -21.68
N ARG A 127 67.97 -28.75 -22.21
CA ARG A 127 67.79 -30.11 -21.70
C ARG A 127 69.04 -30.97 -21.92
N ILE A 128 69.68 -30.86 -23.09
CA ILE A 128 70.88 -31.63 -23.41
C ILE A 128 72.10 -31.08 -22.66
N GLY A 129 72.22 -29.75 -22.51
CA GLY A 129 73.27 -29.07 -21.74
C GLY A 129 73.25 -29.29 -20.21
N ARG A 130 72.48 -30.28 -19.71
CA ARG A 130 72.28 -30.64 -18.29
C ARG A 130 71.74 -29.51 -17.39
N ARG A 131 71.17 -28.45 -17.95
CA ARG A 131 70.55 -27.34 -17.20
C ARG A 131 69.05 -27.57 -16.97
N PHE A 132 68.73 -28.74 -16.41
CA PHE A 132 67.35 -29.19 -16.18
C PHE A 132 66.55 -28.27 -15.26
N LEU A 133 67.20 -27.54 -14.35
CA LEU A 133 66.51 -26.66 -13.40
C LEU A 133 65.71 -25.57 -14.12
N SER A 134 66.23 -24.99 -15.22
CA SER A 134 65.53 -23.93 -15.96
C SER A 134 64.38 -24.46 -16.81
N THR A 135 64.48 -25.67 -17.34
CA THR A 135 63.41 -26.30 -18.13
C THR A 135 62.29 -26.83 -17.24
N VAL A 136 62.64 -27.44 -16.10
CA VAL A 136 61.68 -27.86 -15.07
C VAL A 136 61.01 -26.64 -14.43
N SER A 137 61.77 -25.55 -14.20
CA SER A 137 61.23 -24.27 -13.73
C SER A 137 60.27 -23.65 -14.75
N PHE A 138 60.57 -23.71 -16.05
CA PHE A 138 59.66 -23.26 -17.11
C PHE A 138 58.34 -24.06 -17.10
N GLU A 139 58.40 -25.40 -17.05
CA GLU A 139 57.21 -26.25 -17.01
C GLU A 139 56.38 -26.05 -15.73
N ALA A 140 57.04 -25.95 -14.57
CA ALA A 140 56.38 -25.77 -13.28
C ALA A 140 55.82 -24.36 -13.02
N HIS A 141 56.44 -23.30 -13.57
CA HIS A 141 55.94 -21.92 -13.37
C HIS A 141 54.94 -21.46 -14.41
N VAL A 142 55.01 -22.02 -15.62
CA VAL A 142 54.14 -21.58 -16.69
C VAL A 142 52.79 -22.30 -16.61
N GLU A 143 52.74 -23.59 -16.24
CA GLU A 143 51.50 -24.41 -16.19
C GLU A 143 50.50 -24.00 -17.28
N LEU A 144 51.01 -23.79 -18.51
CA LEU A 144 50.26 -23.16 -19.60
C LEU A 144 48.92 -23.85 -19.88
N PRO A 145 48.84 -25.20 -19.94
CA PRO A 145 47.57 -25.86 -20.20
C PRO A 145 46.54 -25.58 -19.10
N ASP A 146 46.94 -25.58 -17.83
CA ASP A 146 46.02 -25.34 -16.72
C ASP A 146 45.52 -23.88 -16.66
N ASN A 147 46.42 -22.92 -16.94
CA ASN A 147 46.08 -21.50 -17.01
C ASN A 147 45.21 -21.14 -18.22
N LEU A 148 45.44 -21.82 -19.36
CA LEU A 148 44.62 -21.71 -20.55
C LEU A 148 43.24 -22.31 -20.32
N GLU A 149 43.14 -23.49 -19.70
CA GLU A 149 41.87 -24.10 -19.31
C GLU A 149 41.10 -23.22 -18.31
N LEU A 150 41.80 -22.59 -17.36
CA LEU A 150 41.21 -21.62 -16.43
C LEU A 150 40.60 -20.42 -17.20
N ALA A 151 41.35 -19.83 -18.14
CA ALA A 151 40.89 -18.69 -18.95
C ALA A 151 39.72 -19.07 -19.88
N GLN A 152 39.77 -20.24 -20.52
CA GLN A 152 38.69 -20.73 -21.37
C GLN A 152 37.43 -21.03 -20.53
N SER A 153 37.60 -21.61 -19.35
CA SER A 153 36.47 -21.90 -18.45
C SER A 153 35.82 -20.62 -17.90
N SER A 154 36.59 -19.57 -17.62
CA SER A 154 36.05 -18.28 -17.19
C SER A 154 35.35 -17.57 -18.36
N LEU A 155 35.84 -17.71 -19.58
CA LEU A 155 35.19 -17.17 -20.77
C LEU A 155 33.87 -17.86 -21.13
N LEU A 156 33.70 -19.15 -20.82
CA LEU A 156 32.39 -19.82 -20.93
C LEU A 156 31.30 -19.12 -20.07
N LEU A 157 31.70 -18.49 -18.97
CA LEU A 157 30.81 -17.70 -18.13
C LEU A 157 30.64 -16.27 -18.67
N LEU A 158 31.75 -15.62 -19.01
CA LEU A 158 31.84 -14.18 -19.25
C LEU A 158 31.48 -13.75 -20.67
N ARG A 159 31.76 -14.56 -21.69
CA ARG A 159 31.63 -14.18 -23.11
C ARG A 159 30.19 -13.90 -23.53
N ASP A 160 29.24 -14.73 -23.09
CA ASP A 160 27.82 -14.62 -23.47
C ASP A 160 26.98 -13.94 -22.38
N LEU A 161 27.61 -13.21 -21.45
CA LEU A 161 26.91 -12.55 -20.34
C LEU A 161 26.08 -11.36 -20.89
N PRO A 162 24.74 -11.33 -20.69
CA PRO A 162 23.87 -10.30 -21.28
C PRO A 162 23.93 -8.96 -20.53
N ILE A 163 25.12 -8.41 -20.27
CA ILE A 163 25.29 -7.12 -19.56
C ILE A 163 24.75 -5.96 -20.39
N HIS A 164 24.90 -6.02 -21.71
CA HIS A 164 24.44 -4.97 -22.62
C HIS A 164 22.93 -4.76 -22.57
N ALA A 165 22.15 -5.82 -22.28
CA ALA A 165 20.71 -5.71 -22.09
C ALA A 165 20.36 -4.83 -20.89
N LEU A 166 21.15 -4.90 -19.81
CA LEU A 166 20.99 -4.04 -18.63
C LEU A 166 21.44 -2.60 -18.92
N LEU A 167 22.60 -2.44 -19.55
CA LEU A 167 23.19 -1.11 -19.78
C LEU A 167 22.41 -0.25 -20.78
N ASN A 168 21.68 -0.87 -21.70
CA ASN A 168 20.88 -0.20 -22.72
C ASN A 168 19.39 -0.07 -22.33
N ALA A 169 18.97 -0.65 -21.21
CA ALA A 169 17.57 -0.60 -20.80
C ALA A 169 17.18 0.81 -20.36
N THR A 170 16.14 1.36 -20.97
CA THR A 170 15.58 2.69 -20.67
C THR A 170 14.28 2.63 -19.87
N THR A 171 13.73 1.43 -19.65
CA THR A 171 12.50 1.18 -18.92
C THR A 171 12.72 0.17 -17.79
N ILE A 172 11.92 0.26 -16.74
CA ILE A 172 11.99 -0.67 -15.59
C ILE A 172 11.73 -2.12 -16.05
N GLU A 173 10.78 -2.32 -16.96
CA GLU A 173 10.47 -3.64 -17.53
C GLU A 173 11.67 -4.24 -18.29
N GLY A 174 12.37 -3.41 -19.09
CA GLY A 174 13.60 -3.82 -19.76
C GLY A 174 14.70 -4.21 -18.78
N ILE A 175 14.84 -3.45 -17.68
CA ILE A 175 15.78 -3.77 -16.58
C ILE A 175 15.39 -5.10 -15.92
N SER A 176 14.10 -5.34 -15.63
CA SER A 176 13.61 -6.59 -15.03
C SER A 176 13.92 -7.82 -15.90
N HIS A 177 13.68 -7.72 -17.21
CA HIS A 177 14.03 -8.77 -18.16
C HIS A 177 15.54 -9.01 -18.22
N ALA A 178 16.34 -7.95 -18.24
CA ALA A 178 17.81 -8.05 -18.23
C ALA A 178 18.33 -8.72 -16.96
N VAL A 179 17.81 -8.33 -15.78
CA VAL A 179 18.15 -8.94 -14.48
C VAL A 179 17.82 -10.42 -14.46
N THR A 180 16.62 -10.80 -14.91
CA THR A 180 16.20 -12.20 -15.00
C THR A 180 17.09 -13.00 -15.94
N GLY A 181 17.40 -12.44 -17.11
CA GLY A 181 18.30 -13.03 -18.10
C GLY A 181 19.70 -13.25 -17.53
N LEU A 182 20.23 -12.27 -16.80
CA LEU A 182 21.55 -12.32 -16.20
C LEU A 182 21.64 -13.37 -15.09
N PHE A 183 20.67 -13.43 -14.17
CA PHE A 183 20.64 -14.51 -13.18
C PHE A 183 20.44 -15.87 -13.85
N ASN A 184 19.57 -16.00 -14.86
CA ASN A 184 19.40 -17.27 -15.57
C ASN A 184 20.69 -17.75 -16.24
N HIS A 185 21.43 -16.84 -16.87
CA HIS A 185 22.73 -17.14 -17.47
C HIS A 185 23.70 -17.63 -16.40
N MET A 186 23.95 -16.82 -15.36
CA MET A 186 24.87 -17.14 -14.27
C MET A 186 24.57 -18.50 -13.64
N ARG A 187 23.29 -18.81 -13.41
CA ARG A 187 22.85 -20.10 -12.84
C ARG A 187 23.13 -21.30 -13.75
N ARG A 188 23.01 -21.14 -15.07
CA ARG A 188 23.22 -22.23 -16.05
C ARG A 188 24.70 -22.43 -16.37
N THR A 189 25.46 -21.36 -16.54
CA THR A 189 26.84 -21.41 -17.01
C THR A 189 27.85 -21.64 -15.88
N LEU A 190 27.55 -21.22 -14.64
CA LEU A 190 28.43 -21.50 -13.49
C LEU A 190 28.65 -23.01 -13.25
N ARG A 191 27.63 -23.84 -13.52
CA ARG A 191 27.73 -25.31 -13.47
C ARG A 191 28.74 -25.88 -14.47
N LYS A 192 28.88 -25.22 -15.63
CA LYS A 192 29.77 -25.61 -16.72
C LYS A 192 31.20 -25.09 -16.48
N ALA A 193 31.32 -23.87 -15.94
CA ALA A 193 32.58 -23.22 -15.59
C ALA A 193 33.13 -23.70 -14.23
N ARG A 194 33.57 -24.96 -14.14
CA ARG A 194 34.03 -25.58 -12.88
C ARG A 194 35.28 -24.95 -12.28
N ARG A 195 36.20 -24.44 -13.11
CA ARG A 195 37.44 -23.81 -12.63
C ARG A 195 37.27 -22.32 -12.27
N TYR A 196 36.08 -21.73 -12.46
CA TYR A 196 35.82 -20.34 -12.05
C TYR A 196 35.55 -20.24 -10.53
N PRO A 197 36.26 -19.38 -9.79
CA PRO A 197 36.09 -19.20 -8.35
C PRO A 197 34.66 -18.82 -7.95
N VAL A 198 34.13 -19.52 -6.94
CA VAL A 198 32.75 -19.27 -6.44
C VAL A 198 32.67 -17.89 -5.78
N TYR A 199 33.75 -17.48 -5.12
CA TYR A 199 33.89 -16.15 -4.53
C TYR A 199 33.79 -15.04 -5.59
N ARG A 200 34.52 -15.16 -6.71
CA ARG A 200 34.50 -14.15 -7.77
C ARG A 200 33.13 -14.06 -8.46
N ALA A 201 32.41 -15.17 -8.58
CA ALA A 201 31.03 -15.15 -9.08
C ALA A 201 30.08 -14.32 -8.20
N ALA A 202 30.30 -14.32 -6.88
CA ALA A 202 29.56 -13.48 -5.96
C ALA A 202 29.93 -12.00 -6.13
N VAL A 203 31.23 -11.67 -6.21
CA VAL A 203 31.71 -10.29 -6.42
C VAL A 203 31.23 -9.72 -7.77
N LEU A 204 31.26 -10.52 -8.84
CA LEU A 204 30.72 -10.11 -10.15
C LEU A 204 29.25 -9.70 -10.05
N MET A 205 28.45 -10.41 -9.22
CA MET A 205 27.06 -10.03 -9.00
C MET A 205 26.88 -8.76 -8.16
N GLU A 206 27.84 -8.44 -7.29
CA GLU A 206 27.88 -7.14 -6.61
C GLU A 206 28.21 -6.02 -7.60
N ASP A 207 29.08 -6.28 -8.58
CA ASP A 207 29.42 -5.32 -9.64
C ASP A 207 28.23 -5.06 -10.57
N VAL A 208 27.49 -6.11 -10.98
CA VAL A 208 26.26 -5.93 -11.75
C VAL A 208 25.22 -5.15 -10.94
N SER A 209 25.19 -5.28 -9.62
CA SER A 209 24.35 -4.42 -8.78
C SER A 209 24.77 -2.95 -8.83
N ARG A 210 26.03 -2.60 -9.07
CA ARG A 210 26.44 -1.20 -9.28
C ARG A 210 25.94 -0.70 -10.62
N ASP A 211 26.02 -1.52 -11.66
CA ASP A 211 25.46 -1.20 -12.99
C ASP A 211 23.94 -1.02 -12.92
N LEU A 212 23.24 -1.87 -12.15
CA LEU A 212 21.81 -1.74 -11.87
C LEU A 212 21.49 -0.40 -11.19
N LEU A 213 22.28 0.01 -10.18
CA LEU A 213 22.10 1.28 -9.48
C LEU A 213 22.21 2.46 -10.46
N VAL A 214 23.20 2.45 -11.35
CA VAL A 214 23.38 3.51 -12.36
C VAL A 214 22.19 3.57 -13.32
N GLN A 215 21.67 2.43 -13.76
CA GLN A 215 20.51 2.39 -14.66
C GLN A 215 19.21 2.77 -13.95
N LEU A 216 19.03 2.35 -12.70
CA LEU A 216 17.91 2.77 -11.87
C LEU A 216 17.91 4.29 -11.66
N ASN A 217 19.06 4.90 -11.35
CA ASN A 217 19.16 6.35 -11.24
C ASN A 217 18.76 7.03 -12.56
N LYS A 218 19.24 6.55 -13.71
CA LYS A 218 18.84 7.09 -15.02
C LYS A 218 17.34 7.00 -15.30
N VAL A 219 16.68 5.92 -14.88
CA VAL A 219 15.22 5.73 -15.07
C VAL A 219 14.41 6.57 -14.08
N LEU A 220 14.93 6.76 -12.86
CA LEU A 220 14.31 7.57 -11.81
C LEU A 220 14.45 9.09 -12.04
N HIS A 221 15.40 9.50 -12.87
CA HIS A 221 15.50 10.86 -13.41
C HIS A 221 14.79 10.93 -14.78
N PRO A 222 13.50 11.33 -14.85
CA PRO A 222 12.84 11.58 -16.12
C PRO A 222 13.63 12.64 -16.93
N LYS A 223 13.57 12.52 -18.27
CA LYS A 223 14.37 13.34 -19.20
C LYS A 223 14.27 14.84 -18.90
N GLY A 224 15.42 15.45 -18.60
CA GLY A 224 15.62 16.89 -18.40
C GLY A 224 15.42 17.31 -16.95
N ASP A 225 16.49 17.32 -16.13
CA ASP A 225 16.66 17.88 -14.78
C ASP A 225 15.50 17.80 -13.76
N SER A 226 14.43 17.07 -14.06
CA SER A 226 13.22 16.95 -13.26
C SER A 226 13.38 15.85 -12.22
N THR A 227 13.08 16.19 -10.98
CA THR A 227 13.11 15.24 -9.86
C THR A 227 11.85 14.37 -9.87
N ILE A 228 11.94 13.13 -9.38
CA ILE A 228 10.80 12.21 -9.25
C ILE A 228 9.63 12.81 -8.44
N MET A 229 9.93 13.78 -7.58
CA MET A 229 8.94 14.50 -6.77
C MET A 229 8.07 15.46 -7.58
N GLN A 230 8.51 15.91 -8.76
CA GLN A 230 7.71 16.78 -9.62
C GLN A 230 6.60 16.03 -10.38
N LEU A 231 6.72 14.71 -10.54
CA LEU A 231 5.72 13.87 -11.22
C LEU A 231 4.37 13.90 -10.48
N PRO A 232 3.22 13.71 -11.13
CA PRO A 232 1.94 13.47 -10.44
C PRO A 232 1.99 12.24 -9.51
N TYR A 233 1.19 12.25 -8.43
CA TYR A 233 1.20 11.15 -7.44
C TYR A 233 0.91 9.77 -8.05
N ALA A 234 -0.01 9.68 -9.01
CA ALA A 234 -0.36 8.43 -9.67
C ALA A 234 0.82 7.83 -10.46
N GLU A 235 1.54 8.67 -11.22
CA GLU A 235 2.71 8.25 -12.00
C GLU A 235 3.88 7.90 -11.07
N PHE A 236 4.06 8.66 -9.98
CA PHE A 236 5.06 8.35 -8.96
C PHE A 236 4.82 7.00 -8.26
N GLU A 237 3.58 6.70 -7.86
CA GLU A 237 3.25 5.42 -7.20
C GLU A 237 3.45 4.24 -8.14
N LEU A 238 3.13 4.40 -9.43
CA LEU A 238 3.38 3.39 -10.45
C LEU A 238 4.89 3.16 -10.62
N LEU A 239 5.67 4.22 -10.86
CA LEU A 239 7.12 4.15 -11.08
C LEU A 239 7.85 3.55 -9.87
N THR A 240 7.59 4.08 -8.67
CA THR A 240 8.20 3.57 -7.42
C THR A 240 7.72 2.17 -7.06
N GLY A 241 6.48 1.83 -7.41
CA GLY A 241 5.93 0.48 -7.30
C GLY A 241 6.72 -0.52 -8.15
N SER A 242 6.89 -0.22 -9.44
CA SER A 242 7.66 -1.06 -10.36
C SER A 242 9.14 -1.19 -9.95
N CYS A 243 9.77 -0.12 -9.44
CA CYS A 243 11.13 -0.21 -8.89
C CYS A 243 11.21 -1.16 -7.68
N ARG A 244 10.23 -1.12 -6.77
CA ARG A 244 10.20 -2.02 -5.61
C ARG A 244 9.98 -3.47 -6.02
N GLU A 245 9.12 -3.72 -7.00
CA GLU A 245 8.92 -5.06 -7.56
C GLU A 245 10.21 -5.60 -8.20
N LEU A 246 10.93 -4.77 -8.95
CA LEU A 246 12.24 -5.10 -9.50
C LEU A 246 13.26 -5.44 -8.40
N CYS A 247 13.37 -4.62 -7.35
CA CYS A 247 14.29 -4.89 -6.24
C CYS A 247 13.90 -6.18 -5.49
N ALA A 248 12.61 -6.47 -5.32
CA ALA A 248 12.14 -7.73 -4.74
C ALA A 248 12.52 -8.94 -5.63
N GLN A 249 12.31 -8.82 -6.94
CA GLN A 249 12.72 -9.83 -7.91
C GLN A 249 14.23 -10.07 -7.92
N TRP A 250 15.04 -9.01 -7.78
CA TRP A 250 16.48 -9.14 -7.60
C TRP A 250 16.81 -9.88 -6.30
N ALA A 251 16.19 -9.51 -5.18
CA ALA A 251 16.44 -10.13 -3.88
C ALA A 251 16.12 -11.63 -3.89
N ASP A 252 15.02 -12.03 -4.52
CA ASP A 252 14.64 -13.43 -4.69
C ASP A 252 15.62 -14.18 -5.61
N SER A 253 15.98 -13.59 -6.75
CA SER A 253 16.95 -14.16 -7.69
C SER A 253 18.35 -14.31 -7.06
N ALA A 254 18.77 -13.32 -6.28
CA ALA A 254 20.02 -13.33 -5.52
C ALA A 254 20.00 -14.39 -4.41
N ARG A 255 18.86 -14.60 -3.74
CA ARG A 255 18.70 -15.68 -2.74
C ARG A 255 18.85 -17.05 -3.39
N GLN A 256 18.20 -17.27 -4.53
CA GLN A 256 18.33 -18.51 -5.31
C GLN A 256 19.77 -18.71 -5.79
N PHE A 257 20.43 -17.65 -6.28
CA PHE A 257 21.82 -17.69 -6.71
C PHE A 257 22.78 -18.02 -5.56
N LYS A 258 22.60 -17.42 -4.37
CA LYS A 258 23.36 -17.75 -3.15
C LYS A 258 23.24 -19.22 -2.77
N GLN A 259 22.04 -19.81 -2.90
CA GLN A 259 21.84 -21.23 -2.64
C GLN A 259 22.63 -22.09 -3.64
N GLN A 260 22.58 -21.74 -4.93
CA GLN A 260 23.35 -22.44 -5.96
C GLN A 260 24.87 -22.32 -5.76
N LEU A 261 25.39 -21.16 -5.34
CA LEU A 261 26.81 -21.01 -5.00
C LEU A 261 27.22 -21.96 -3.87
N ARG A 262 26.36 -22.17 -2.87
CA ARG A 262 26.61 -23.13 -1.78
C ARG A 262 26.57 -24.57 -2.27
N ASP A 263 25.62 -24.91 -3.13
CA ASP A 263 25.50 -26.27 -3.70
C ASP A 263 26.71 -26.59 -4.59
N GLU A 264 27.13 -25.65 -5.42
CA GLU A 264 28.36 -25.77 -6.23
C GLU A 264 29.60 -25.92 -5.36
N LEU A 265 29.72 -25.16 -4.26
CA LEU A 265 30.84 -25.31 -3.33
C LEU A 265 30.86 -26.71 -2.68
N LYS A 266 29.70 -27.26 -2.32
CA LYS A 266 29.59 -28.64 -1.80
C LYS A 266 29.99 -29.69 -2.83
N HIS A 267 29.60 -29.51 -4.10
CA HIS A 267 29.98 -30.42 -5.18
C HIS A 267 31.48 -30.34 -5.54
N ARG A 268 32.15 -29.21 -5.24
CA ARG A 268 33.56 -28.94 -5.55
C ARG A 268 34.53 -29.22 -4.39
N SER A 269 34.04 -29.63 -3.21
CA SER A 269 34.78 -29.67 -1.93
C SER A 269 36.00 -30.59 -1.84
N GLY A 270 36.53 -31.09 -2.95
CA GLY A 270 37.85 -31.72 -3.07
C GLY A 270 38.97 -30.75 -3.49
N GLN A 271 38.65 -29.56 -4.01
CA GLN A 271 39.62 -28.57 -4.48
C GLN A 271 39.33 -27.21 -3.82
N SER A 272 40.23 -26.83 -2.89
CA SER A 272 40.38 -25.49 -2.32
C SER A 272 39.36 -25.04 -1.25
N ALA A 273 39.90 -24.49 -0.16
CA ALA A 273 39.18 -23.88 0.97
C ALA A 273 38.49 -22.55 0.60
N GLU A 274 37.80 -22.48 -0.54
CA GLU A 274 37.03 -21.30 -0.92
C GLU A 274 35.80 -21.16 -0.01
N ARG A 275 35.59 -19.97 0.55
CA ARG A 275 34.40 -19.64 1.32
C ARG A 275 33.53 -18.70 0.51
N VAL A 276 32.23 -19.02 0.38
CA VAL A 276 31.24 -18.06 -0.11
C VAL A 276 31.25 -16.85 0.85
N PRO A 277 31.25 -15.60 0.34
CA PRO A 277 31.10 -14.43 1.20
C PRO A 277 29.89 -14.60 2.14
N ALA A 278 30.10 -14.40 3.44
CA ALA A 278 29.03 -14.56 4.44
C ALA A 278 27.83 -13.64 4.17
N LYS A 279 28.07 -12.50 3.53
CA LYS A 279 27.04 -11.54 3.11
C LYS A 279 27.45 -10.88 1.79
N MET A 280 26.72 -11.17 0.71
CA MET A 280 26.82 -10.37 -0.52
C MET A 280 26.17 -9.01 -0.25
N ARG A 281 26.88 -7.92 -0.53
CA ARG A 281 26.40 -6.55 -0.34
C ARG A 281 26.10 -5.94 -1.70
N PHE A 282 24.84 -5.59 -1.93
CA PHE A 282 24.43 -5.02 -3.20
C PHE A 282 24.35 -3.49 -3.11
N ALA A 283 24.93 -2.80 -4.09
CA ALA A 283 24.99 -1.34 -4.13
C ALA A 283 23.61 -0.66 -4.26
N HIS A 284 22.58 -1.36 -4.76
CA HIS A 284 21.24 -0.81 -4.93
C HIS A 284 20.35 -0.91 -3.67
N GLU A 285 20.76 -1.65 -2.62
CA GLU A 285 19.98 -1.81 -1.39
C GLU A 285 19.67 -0.45 -0.70
N PRO A 286 20.62 0.48 -0.54
CA PRO A 286 20.33 1.81 0.02
C PRO A 286 19.31 2.61 -0.79
N LEU A 287 19.31 2.46 -2.12
CA LEU A 287 18.33 3.11 -3.00
C LEU A 287 16.94 2.51 -2.81
N GLN A 288 16.82 1.20 -2.59
CA GLN A 288 15.55 0.55 -2.30
C GLN A 288 14.92 1.07 -0.99
N ASP A 289 15.72 1.17 0.07
CA ASP A 289 15.27 1.71 1.35
C ASP A 289 14.83 3.17 1.17
N ARG A 290 15.63 3.94 0.44
CA ARG A 290 15.30 5.31 0.07
C ARG A 290 13.97 5.41 -0.66
N ILE A 291 13.73 4.66 -1.73
CA ILE A 291 12.46 4.66 -2.48
C ILE A 291 11.27 4.35 -1.56
N SER A 292 11.45 3.42 -0.62
CA SER A 292 10.41 3.06 0.35
C SER A 292 10.07 4.22 1.30
N GLU A 293 11.09 4.94 1.79
CA GLU A 293 10.90 6.18 2.55
C GLU A 293 10.18 7.25 1.73
N LEU A 294 10.58 7.47 0.48
CA LEU A 294 9.96 8.48 -0.40
C LEU A 294 8.49 8.18 -0.66
N ARG A 295 8.15 6.91 -0.85
CA ARG A 295 6.77 6.48 -1.03
C ARG A 295 5.93 6.77 0.21
N GLN A 296 6.45 6.43 1.39
CA GLN A 296 5.74 6.72 2.64
C GLN A 296 5.60 8.23 2.87
N PHE A 297 6.66 9.00 2.60
CA PHE A 297 6.64 10.46 2.68
C PHE A 297 5.57 11.06 1.76
N ARG A 298 5.57 10.67 0.48
CA ARG A 298 4.65 11.23 -0.51
C ARG A 298 3.21 10.82 -0.26
N LYS A 299 2.98 9.58 0.15
CA LYS A 299 1.65 9.11 0.58
C LYS A 299 1.11 9.92 1.75
N GLN A 300 1.94 10.22 2.75
CA GLN A 300 1.54 11.07 3.89
C GLN A 300 1.29 12.52 3.48
N HIS A 301 2.07 13.06 2.55
CA HIS A 301 1.87 14.40 2.01
C HIS A 301 0.55 14.49 1.24
N GLU A 302 0.31 13.55 0.31
CA GLU A 302 -0.91 13.50 -0.51
C GLU A 302 -2.17 13.29 0.34
N GLN A 303 -2.11 12.37 1.31
CA GLN A 303 -3.20 12.20 2.28
C GLN A 303 -3.48 13.49 3.06
N PHE A 304 -2.44 14.25 3.39
CA PHE A 304 -2.61 15.53 4.07
C PHE A 304 -3.24 16.58 3.15
N VAL A 305 -2.78 16.73 1.91
CA VAL A 305 -3.38 17.64 0.93
C VAL A 305 -4.85 17.29 0.65
N GLN A 306 -5.17 16.02 0.42
CA GLN A 306 -6.56 15.57 0.18
C GLN A 306 -7.47 15.76 1.40
N THR A 307 -6.94 15.59 2.62
CA THR A 307 -7.71 15.85 3.84
C THR A 307 -7.91 17.34 4.07
N LEU A 308 -6.90 18.17 3.78
CA LEU A 308 -7.04 19.63 3.79
C LEU A 308 -8.09 20.10 2.77
N ASP A 309 -8.09 19.55 1.55
CA ASP A 309 -9.09 19.86 0.54
C ASP A 309 -10.50 19.52 1.03
N LYS A 310 -10.71 18.31 1.57
CA LYS A 310 -12.02 17.93 2.14
C LYS A 310 -12.47 18.84 3.30
N VAL A 311 -11.54 19.36 4.09
CA VAL A 311 -11.83 20.23 5.23
C VAL A 311 -12.12 21.66 4.78
N PHE A 312 -11.38 22.18 3.78
CA PHE A 312 -11.42 23.59 3.40
C PHE A 312 -12.24 23.89 2.14
N THR A 313 -12.37 22.95 1.20
CA THR A 313 -13.32 23.04 0.08
C THR A 313 -14.59 22.29 0.45
N GLN A 314 -15.61 23.03 0.89
CA GLN A 314 -16.95 22.48 0.90
C GLN A 314 -17.47 22.46 -0.54
N VAL A 315 -17.75 21.26 -1.06
CA VAL A 315 -18.62 21.12 -2.23
C VAL A 315 -19.95 21.79 -1.86
N PRO A 316 -20.45 22.76 -2.65
CA PRO A 316 -21.77 23.31 -2.40
C PRO A 316 -22.76 22.14 -2.49
N LYS A 317 -23.47 21.87 -1.38
CA LYS A 317 -24.68 21.07 -1.47
C LYS A 317 -25.62 21.84 -2.39
N GLU A 318 -25.90 21.28 -3.57
CA GLU A 318 -26.88 21.81 -4.52
C GLU A 318 -28.18 22.13 -3.75
N GLY A 319 -28.54 23.42 -3.72
CA GLY A 319 -29.81 23.89 -3.13
C GLY A 319 -29.73 25.07 -2.16
N SER A 320 -28.55 25.53 -1.71
CA SER A 320 -28.47 26.78 -0.94
C SER A 320 -27.98 27.92 -1.81
N ALA A 321 -28.89 28.82 -2.18
CA ALA A 321 -28.58 30.06 -2.88
C ALA A 321 -27.55 30.89 -2.10
N ALA A 322 -26.48 31.29 -2.79
CA ALA A 322 -25.63 32.44 -2.50
C ALA A 322 -25.24 32.66 -1.03
N SER A 323 -24.42 31.77 -0.48
CA SER A 323 -23.38 32.20 0.46
C SER A 323 -22.03 32.02 -0.23
N THR A 324 -21.39 33.15 -0.51
CA THR A 324 -20.01 33.25 -1.00
C THR A 324 -19.15 32.17 -0.36
N SER A 325 -18.43 31.42 -1.20
CA SER A 325 -17.42 30.46 -0.78
C SER A 325 -16.33 31.18 0.03
N ASN A 326 -16.57 31.39 1.32
CA ASN A 326 -15.58 31.89 2.25
C ASN A 326 -14.60 30.76 2.54
N VAL A 327 -13.75 30.43 1.57
CA VAL A 327 -12.44 29.86 1.88
C VAL A 327 -11.79 30.90 2.78
N THR A 328 -11.76 30.62 4.08
CA THR A 328 -11.23 31.58 5.05
C THR A 328 -9.78 31.88 4.69
N ALA A 329 -9.32 33.13 4.86
CA ALA A 329 -7.93 33.50 4.57
C ALA A 329 -6.91 32.56 5.26
N ALA A 330 -7.29 32.01 6.41
CA ALA A 330 -6.56 30.97 7.15
C ALA A 330 -6.43 29.63 6.39
N ALA A 331 -7.46 29.22 5.64
CA ALA A 331 -7.44 28.02 4.81
C ALA A 331 -6.49 28.14 3.62
N THR A 332 -6.51 29.28 2.93
CA THR A 332 -5.55 29.61 1.87
C THR A 332 -4.12 29.73 2.40
N ALA A 333 -3.93 30.36 3.57
CA ALA A 333 -2.60 30.47 4.18
C ALA A 333 -2.04 29.09 4.57
N THR A 334 -2.88 28.20 5.11
CA THR A 334 -2.49 26.82 5.43
C THR A 334 -2.14 26.05 4.16
N ARG A 335 -2.94 26.15 3.10
CA ARG A 335 -2.65 25.51 1.81
C ARG A 335 -1.32 25.99 1.23
N ASN A 336 -1.10 27.31 1.21
CA ASN A 336 0.12 27.90 0.68
C ASN A 336 1.35 27.48 1.49
N ALA A 337 1.24 27.35 2.81
CA ALA A 337 2.32 26.85 3.66
C ALA A 337 2.68 25.39 3.34
N VAL A 338 1.71 24.54 3.03
CA VAL A 338 1.93 23.13 2.65
C VAL A 338 2.56 23.01 1.27
N VAL A 339 2.12 23.82 0.31
CA VAL A 339 2.73 23.90 -1.02
C VAL A 339 4.18 24.39 -0.91
N ALA A 340 4.42 25.49 -0.19
CA ALA A 340 5.76 26.02 0.04
C ALA A 340 6.68 25.03 0.77
N ALA A 341 6.13 24.18 1.65
CA ALA A 341 6.88 23.10 2.28
C ALA A 341 7.31 22.05 1.24
N TYR A 342 6.42 21.68 0.32
CA TYR A 342 6.74 20.73 -0.74
C TYR A 342 7.76 21.28 -1.74
N ASP A 343 7.72 22.57 -2.05
CA ASP A 343 8.69 23.23 -2.94
C ASP A 343 10.14 23.08 -2.46
N LYS A 344 10.38 23.01 -1.14
CA LYS A 344 11.70 22.73 -0.57
C LYS A 344 12.20 21.32 -0.85
N VAL A 345 11.29 20.35 -0.93
CA VAL A 345 11.60 18.97 -1.29
C VAL A 345 11.81 18.82 -2.80
N LEU A 346 11.12 19.62 -3.63
CA LEU A 346 11.27 19.60 -5.08
C LEU A 346 12.66 20.04 -5.57
N ALA A 347 13.32 20.92 -4.80
CA ALA A 347 14.62 21.50 -5.14
C ALA A 347 15.82 20.57 -4.88
N VAL A 348 15.63 19.47 -4.15
CA VAL A 348 16.70 18.54 -3.78
C VAL A 348 16.63 17.28 -4.65
N ASP A 349 17.79 16.78 -5.07
CA ASP A 349 17.85 15.45 -5.68
C ASP A 349 17.63 14.38 -4.60
N VAL A 350 16.46 13.76 -4.65
CA VAL A 350 16.02 12.82 -3.64
C VAL A 350 16.52 11.39 -3.92
N VAL A 351 17.01 11.13 -5.12
CA VAL A 351 17.46 9.81 -5.60
C VAL A 351 18.94 9.57 -5.28
N ASP A 352 19.71 10.62 -5.03
CA ASP A 352 21.12 10.53 -4.65
C ASP A 352 21.31 9.84 -3.28
N THR A 353 21.93 8.65 -3.31
CA THR A 353 22.26 7.84 -2.12
C THR A 353 23.69 8.07 -1.61
N THR A 354 24.44 9.03 -2.16
CA THR A 354 25.74 9.42 -1.62
C THR A 354 25.57 10.04 -0.22
N PRO A 355 26.62 10.04 0.63
CA PRO A 355 26.54 10.69 1.96
C PRO A 355 26.14 12.18 1.86
N THR A 356 26.58 12.87 0.81
CA THR A 356 26.18 14.26 0.53
C THR A 356 24.70 14.38 0.17
N GLY A 357 24.15 13.43 -0.60
CA GLY A 357 22.73 13.36 -0.95
C GLY A 357 21.83 13.00 0.24
N THR A 358 22.29 12.11 1.13
CA THR A 358 21.56 11.80 2.37
C THR A 358 21.46 13.01 3.29
N ASP A 359 22.55 13.75 3.47
CA ASP A 359 22.57 14.96 4.30
C ASP A 359 21.71 16.08 3.70
N ALA A 360 21.67 16.21 2.37
CA ALA A 360 20.80 17.16 1.68
C ALA A 360 19.32 16.82 1.89
N TRP A 361 18.96 15.53 1.83
CA TRP A 361 17.60 15.09 2.04
C TRP A 361 17.13 15.19 3.48
N ASP A 362 17.98 14.85 4.45
CA ASP A 362 17.60 14.95 5.86
C ASP A 362 17.39 16.42 6.27
N ARG A 363 18.18 17.35 5.70
CA ARG A 363 17.90 18.79 5.81
C ARG A 363 16.56 19.18 5.19
N ALA A 364 16.28 18.73 3.97
CA ALA A 364 15.00 19.02 3.31
C ALA A 364 13.79 18.45 4.07
N LYS A 365 13.91 17.23 4.64
CA LYS A 365 12.92 16.61 5.53
C LYS A 365 12.68 17.45 6.77
N GLN A 366 13.74 17.97 7.40
CA GLN A 366 13.63 18.83 8.58
C GLN A 366 12.93 20.16 8.25
N GLU A 367 13.35 20.84 7.18
CA GLU A 367 12.70 22.08 6.72
C GLU A 367 11.23 21.86 6.38
N TYR A 368 10.91 20.76 5.70
CA TYR A 368 9.53 20.36 5.44
C TYR A 368 8.74 20.13 6.74
N ALA A 369 9.32 19.39 7.70
CA ALA A 369 8.68 19.11 8.98
C ALA A 369 8.42 20.39 9.79
N ASP A 370 9.32 21.37 9.75
CA ASP A 370 9.17 22.67 10.42
C ASP A 370 8.05 23.50 9.79
N LEU A 371 7.96 23.53 8.46
CA LEU A 371 6.89 24.24 7.75
C LEU A 371 5.53 23.57 7.94
N ILE A 372 5.46 22.23 7.89
CA ILE A 372 4.25 21.48 8.24
C ILE A 372 3.87 21.72 9.70
N THR A 373 4.85 21.80 10.60
CA THR A 373 4.60 22.12 12.02
C THR A 373 3.93 23.47 12.18
N ARG A 374 4.32 24.48 11.39
CA ARG A 374 3.66 25.80 11.36
C ARG A 374 2.24 25.70 10.77
N ALA A 375 2.06 24.96 9.69
CA ALA A 375 0.73 24.71 9.11
C ALA A 375 -0.20 24.01 10.10
N GLU A 376 0.29 23.02 10.85
CA GLU A 376 -0.45 22.36 11.93
C GLU A 376 -0.85 23.34 13.03
N SER A 377 0.03 24.25 13.44
CA SER A 377 -0.30 25.30 14.42
C SER A 377 -1.41 26.23 13.93
N LEU A 378 -1.42 26.61 12.65
CA LEU A 378 -2.51 27.39 12.05
C LEU A 378 -3.83 26.62 12.02
N ILE A 379 -3.79 25.33 11.69
CA ILE A 379 -4.96 24.45 11.72
C ILE A 379 -5.50 24.34 13.14
N ILE A 380 -4.64 24.16 14.13
CA ILE A 380 -5.04 24.08 15.55
C ILE A 380 -5.68 25.40 16.00
N SER A 381 -5.12 26.56 15.63
CA SER A 381 -5.72 27.86 15.94
C SER A 381 -7.12 27.99 15.33
N ASN A 382 -7.27 27.70 14.03
CA ASN A 382 -8.56 27.77 13.34
C ASN A 382 -9.58 26.78 13.93
N MET A 383 -9.14 25.57 14.27
CA MET A 383 -9.97 24.59 14.95
C MET A 383 -10.42 25.10 16.33
N ARG A 384 -9.53 25.74 17.11
CA ARG A 384 -9.87 26.35 18.40
C ARG A 384 -10.86 27.49 18.23
N ASP A 385 -10.68 28.36 17.24
CA ASP A 385 -11.58 29.49 16.98
C ASP A 385 -12.97 29.02 16.55
N THR A 386 -13.03 28.01 15.67
CA THR A 386 -14.31 27.42 15.23
C THR A 386 -15.03 26.66 16.33
N LEU A 387 -14.32 25.96 17.21
CA LEU A 387 -14.89 25.30 18.38
C LEU A 387 -15.27 26.31 19.48
N GLY A 388 -14.50 27.39 19.64
CA GLY A 388 -14.78 28.47 20.58
C GLY A 388 -16.01 29.30 20.22
N ASN A 389 -16.27 29.51 18.93
CA ASN A 389 -17.45 30.21 18.44
C ASN A 389 -18.74 29.37 18.43
N ALA A 390 -18.64 28.06 18.64
CA ALA A 390 -19.79 27.16 18.59
C ALA A 390 -20.58 27.21 19.91
N ALA A 391 -21.72 27.92 19.89
CA ALA A 391 -22.60 28.05 21.06
C ALA A 391 -23.31 26.73 21.43
N THR A 392 -23.74 25.95 20.42
CA THR A 392 -24.53 24.72 20.63
C THR A 392 -23.65 23.47 20.61
N THR A 393 -23.97 22.48 21.44
CA THR A 393 -23.37 21.12 21.39
C THR A 393 -23.38 20.54 19.98
N LYS A 394 -24.49 20.71 19.24
CA LYS A 394 -24.62 20.27 17.84
C LYS A 394 -23.63 20.96 16.90
N ASP A 395 -23.39 22.25 17.08
CA ASP A 395 -22.48 23.03 16.25
C ASP A 395 -21.02 22.66 16.54
N MET A 396 -20.70 22.40 17.80
CA MET A 396 -19.39 21.85 18.19
C MET A 396 -19.15 20.48 17.55
N PHE A 397 -20.13 19.56 17.58
CA PHE A 397 -20.01 18.26 16.90
C PHE A 397 -19.88 18.38 15.38
N HIS A 398 -20.57 19.35 14.77
CA HIS A 398 -20.45 19.62 13.34
C HIS A 398 -19.05 20.15 12.99
N ALA A 399 -18.55 21.13 13.74
CA ALA A 399 -17.19 21.65 13.58
C ALA A 399 -16.15 20.54 13.80
N PHE A 400 -16.32 19.71 14.82
CA PHE A 400 -15.45 18.58 15.11
C PHE A 400 -15.44 17.53 13.98
N SER A 401 -16.62 17.17 13.47
CA SER A 401 -16.76 16.21 12.36
C SER A 401 -16.06 16.69 11.09
N LYS A 402 -16.03 18.01 10.86
CA LYS A 402 -15.30 18.63 9.75
C LYS A 402 -13.79 18.36 9.84
N PHE A 403 -13.20 18.41 11.04
CA PHE A 403 -11.76 18.21 11.25
C PHE A 403 -11.37 16.74 11.52
N ASN A 404 -12.33 15.83 11.66
CA ASN A 404 -12.10 14.41 11.92
C ASN A 404 -11.06 13.74 10.98
N PRO A 405 -11.05 14.01 9.66
CA PRO A 405 -10.05 13.46 8.76
C PRO A 405 -8.60 13.86 9.09
N LEU A 406 -8.34 14.90 9.88
CA LEU A 406 -7.00 15.40 10.22
C LEU A 406 -6.40 14.75 11.48
N PHE A 407 -7.18 13.94 12.22
CA PHE A 407 -6.75 13.36 13.50
C PHE A 407 -5.73 12.21 13.39
N PHE A 408 -5.31 11.85 12.17
CA PHE A 408 -4.15 10.98 11.98
C PHE A 408 -2.83 11.65 12.41
N ARG A 409 -2.77 12.99 12.44
CA ARG A 409 -1.61 13.74 12.92
C ARG A 409 -1.62 13.84 14.44
N LEU A 410 -0.53 13.40 15.07
CA LEU A 410 -0.42 13.33 16.53
C LEU A 410 -0.60 14.70 17.21
N ARG A 411 -0.02 15.78 16.66
CA ARG A 411 -0.09 17.12 17.25
C ARG A 411 -1.50 17.69 17.23
N ILE A 412 -2.21 17.53 16.11
CA ILE A 412 -3.63 17.91 15.98
C ILE A 412 -4.47 17.08 16.96
N ARG A 413 -4.24 15.75 17.01
CA ARG A 413 -4.93 14.87 17.96
C ARG A 413 -4.71 15.28 19.42
N SER A 414 -3.49 15.65 19.80
CA SER A 414 -3.19 16.12 21.16
C SER A 414 -3.94 17.41 21.50
N ALA A 415 -4.01 18.36 20.57
CA ALA A 415 -4.75 19.61 20.78
C ALA A 415 -6.27 19.41 20.92
N VAL A 416 -6.79 18.30 20.40
CA VAL A 416 -8.21 17.96 20.43
C VAL A 416 -8.64 17.33 21.77
N LEU A 417 -7.72 16.70 22.51
CA LEU A 417 -8.03 15.99 23.77
C LEU A 417 -8.76 16.87 24.80
N GLU A 418 -8.37 18.14 24.93
CA GLU A 418 -9.02 19.09 25.84
C GLU A 418 -10.51 19.28 25.49
N TYR A 419 -10.82 19.41 24.20
CA TYR A 419 -12.19 19.53 23.70
C TYR A 419 -12.95 18.20 23.72
N GLN A 420 -12.27 17.06 23.59
CA GLN A 420 -12.90 15.75 23.72
C GLN A 420 -13.52 15.59 25.12
N ASN A 421 -12.80 15.98 26.17
CA ASN A 421 -13.33 15.91 27.53
C ASN A 421 -14.54 16.83 27.73
N ALA A 422 -14.50 18.05 27.18
CA ALA A 422 -15.62 18.97 27.22
C ALA A 422 -16.85 18.46 26.44
N LEU A 423 -16.64 17.87 25.26
CA LEU A 423 -17.70 17.28 24.44
C LEU A 423 -18.30 16.03 25.09
N LEU A 424 -17.47 15.16 25.67
CA LEU A 424 -17.91 13.97 26.39
C LEU A 424 -18.75 14.34 27.62
N SER A 425 -18.34 15.37 28.37
CA SER A 425 -19.14 15.89 29.48
C SER A 425 -20.52 16.36 29.02
N LYS A 426 -20.59 17.12 27.91
CA LYS A 426 -21.87 17.56 27.33
C LYS A 426 -22.73 16.39 26.85
N VAL A 427 -22.15 15.37 26.23
CA VAL A 427 -22.92 14.17 25.84
C VAL A 427 -23.43 13.41 27.04
N LYS A 428 -22.66 13.31 28.14
CA LYS A 428 -23.14 12.69 29.38
C LYS A 428 -24.37 13.45 29.93
N VAL A 429 -24.37 14.78 29.88
CA VAL A 429 -25.53 15.60 30.25
C VAL A 429 -26.71 15.34 29.29
N ASP A 430 -26.49 15.36 27.98
CA ASP A 430 -27.54 15.07 26.99
C ASP A 430 -28.16 13.66 27.18
N ILE A 431 -27.34 12.66 27.54
CA ILE A 431 -27.82 11.31 27.87
C ILE A 431 -28.63 11.33 29.17
N PHE A 432 -28.17 12.04 30.19
CA PHE A 432 -28.89 12.18 31.45
C PHE A 432 -30.26 12.85 31.25
N ASP A 433 -30.33 13.92 30.46
CA ASP A 433 -31.59 14.61 30.14
C ASP A 433 -32.57 13.69 29.40
N LEU A 434 -32.07 12.84 28.50
CA LEU A 434 -32.89 11.82 27.83
C LEU A 434 -33.39 10.76 28.81
N GLN A 435 -32.56 10.34 29.77
CA GLN A 435 -32.99 9.42 30.81
C GLN A 435 -34.03 10.04 31.75
N GLU A 436 -33.88 11.32 32.10
CA GLU A 436 -34.86 12.05 32.91
C GLU A 436 -36.18 12.22 32.16
N ALA A 437 -36.13 12.58 30.87
CA ALA A 437 -37.31 12.63 30.01
C ALA A 437 -38.02 11.27 29.91
N PHE A 438 -37.27 10.16 29.87
CA PHE A 438 -37.85 8.82 29.91
C PHE A 438 -38.47 8.49 31.27
N LYS A 439 -37.84 8.88 32.39
CA LYS A 439 -38.34 8.67 33.76
C LYS A 439 -39.64 9.43 34.05
N LYS A 440 -39.78 10.66 33.52
CA LYS A 440 -41.02 11.45 33.60
C LYS A 440 -42.20 10.73 32.93
N GLY A 441 -41.93 9.76 32.06
CA GLY A 441 -42.93 8.90 31.45
C GLY A 441 -43.65 9.58 30.28
N PHE A 442 -44.37 8.76 29.53
CA PHE A 442 -45.22 9.23 28.43
C PHE A 442 -46.61 9.67 28.93
N GLU A 443 -47.13 8.99 29.95
CA GLU A 443 -48.49 9.17 30.47
C GLU A 443 -48.59 10.50 31.24
N GLY A 444 -49.48 11.40 30.80
CA GLY A 444 -49.63 12.75 31.32
C GLY A 444 -48.65 13.78 30.73
N SER A 445 -47.82 13.38 29.76
CA SER A 445 -46.90 14.30 29.10
C SER A 445 -47.61 15.20 28.07
N GLY A 446 -47.08 16.41 27.85
CA GLY A 446 -47.54 17.28 26.75
C GLY A 446 -47.43 16.61 25.36
N THR A 447 -46.52 15.64 25.21
CA THR A 447 -46.36 14.87 23.97
C THR A 447 -47.53 13.91 23.73
N GLU A 448 -48.05 13.27 24.79
CA GLU A 448 -49.22 12.40 24.68
C GLU A 448 -50.45 13.20 24.22
N THR A 449 -50.74 14.32 24.88
CA THR A 449 -51.86 15.19 24.48
C THR A 449 -51.73 15.68 23.05
N MET A 450 -50.53 16.05 22.61
CA MET A 450 -50.25 16.48 21.24
C MET A 450 -50.46 15.35 20.21
N LEU A 451 -50.01 14.13 20.51
CA LEU A 451 -50.14 13.00 19.59
C LEU A 451 -51.60 12.52 19.50
N LEU A 452 -52.32 12.50 20.62
CA LEU A 452 -53.75 12.20 20.66
C LEU A 452 -54.56 13.24 19.88
N GLN A 453 -54.25 14.54 20.02
CA GLN A 453 -54.87 15.60 19.22
C GLN A 453 -54.63 15.46 17.72
N ARG A 454 -53.51 14.83 17.32
CA ARG A 454 -53.20 14.51 15.92
C ARG A 454 -53.89 13.23 15.42
N GLY A 455 -54.71 12.58 16.24
CA GLY A 455 -55.37 11.32 15.89
C GLY A 455 -54.42 10.13 15.83
N ILE A 456 -53.34 10.15 16.62
CA ILE A 456 -52.46 8.98 16.80
C ILE A 456 -52.93 8.25 18.07
N PRO A 457 -53.30 6.96 17.97
CA PRO A 457 -53.72 6.18 19.13
C PRO A 457 -52.63 6.04 20.20
N SER A 458 -53.07 5.83 21.44
CA SER A 458 -52.20 5.88 22.63
C SER A 458 -51.01 4.91 22.58
N LEU A 459 -51.19 3.67 22.09
CA LEU A 459 -50.11 2.70 21.98
C LEU A 459 -49.10 3.10 20.90
N SER A 460 -49.59 3.44 19.71
CA SER A 460 -48.73 3.87 18.59
C SER A 460 -47.93 5.11 18.98
N ALA A 461 -48.56 6.04 19.71
CA ALA A 461 -47.90 7.22 20.24
C ALA A 461 -46.76 6.87 21.23
N LYS A 462 -47.01 5.94 22.17
CA LYS A 462 -45.98 5.41 23.09
C LYS A 462 -44.80 4.77 22.34
N ILE A 463 -45.07 3.94 21.32
CA ILE A 463 -44.04 3.27 20.52
C ILE A 463 -43.22 4.29 19.71
N MET A 464 -43.88 5.27 19.09
CA MET A 464 -43.22 6.34 18.34
C MET A 464 -42.31 7.17 19.25
N TRP A 465 -42.79 7.54 20.45
CA TRP A 465 -42.02 8.27 21.43
C TRP A 465 -40.77 7.50 21.89
N ALA A 466 -40.93 6.23 22.26
CA ALA A 466 -39.81 5.37 22.67
C ALA A 466 -38.77 5.20 21.54
N ARG A 467 -39.23 5.00 20.29
CA ARG A 467 -38.35 4.93 19.12
C ARG A 467 -37.62 6.24 18.83
N GLN A 468 -38.26 7.38 19.06
CA GLN A 468 -37.62 8.67 18.88
C GLN A 468 -36.49 8.90 19.90
N ILE A 469 -36.70 8.50 21.16
CA ILE A 469 -35.65 8.50 22.18
C ILE A 469 -34.51 7.55 21.77
N SER A 470 -34.83 6.34 21.31
CA SER A 470 -33.84 5.37 20.81
C SER A 470 -33.01 5.94 19.66
N ARG A 471 -33.64 6.57 18.65
CA ARG A 471 -32.94 7.24 17.54
C ARG A 471 -32.02 8.37 18.03
N ARG A 472 -32.48 9.15 19.00
CA ARG A 472 -31.68 10.22 19.60
C ARG A 472 -30.48 9.65 20.34
N LEU A 473 -30.66 8.58 21.10
CA LEU A 473 -29.59 7.85 21.77
C LEU A 473 -28.56 7.31 20.77
N THR A 474 -28.99 6.66 19.69
CA THR A 474 -28.08 6.19 18.61
C THR A 474 -27.31 7.36 17.98
N THR A 475 -27.95 8.51 17.81
CA THR A 475 -27.28 9.72 17.31
C THR A 475 -26.18 10.18 18.26
N LEU A 476 -26.43 10.19 19.58
CA LEU A 476 -25.42 10.53 20.58
C LEU A 476 -24.27 9.52 20.61
N ILE A 477 -24.56 8.21 20.49
CA ILE A 477 -23.52 7.16 20.40
C ILE A 477 -22.64 7.38 19.17
N ASN A 478 -23.24 7.67 18.01
CA ASN A 478 -22.48 7.96 16.78
C ASN A 478 -21.62 9.23 16.93
N GLN A 479 -22.12 10.23 17.67
CA GLN A 479 -21.34 11.42 18.01
C GLN A 479 -20.14 11.09 18.91
N VAL A 480 -20.31 10.25 19.94
CA VAL A 480 -19.21 9.77 20.79
C VAL A 480 -18.18 8.98 19.97
N ALA A 481 -18.64 8.11 19.08
CA ALA A 481 -17.78 7.36 18.16
C ALA A 481 -17.00 8.28 17.21
N SER A 482 -17.62 9.37 16.75
CA SER A 482 -16.92 10.38 15.93
C SER A 482 -15.84 11.12 16.72
N VAL A 483 -16.04 11.35 18.03
CA VAL A 483 -15.11 12.09 18.89
C VAL A 483 -13.88 11.30 19.27
N LEU A 484 -14.08 10.04 19.65
CA LEU A 484 -13.01 9.16 20.13
C LEU A 484 -12.38 8.31 19.01
N GLY A 485 -12.98 8.31 17.82
CA GLY A 485 -12.54 7.54 16.67
C GLY A 485 -12.93 6.06 16.74
N PRO A 486 -12.36 5.21 15.86
CA PRO A 486 -12.78 3.81 15.71
C PRO A 486 -12.52 2.94 16.96
N THR A 487 -11.68 3.39 17.89
CA THR A 487 -11.35 2.68 19.13
C THR A 487 -12.01 3.29 20.37
N TRP A 488 -13.16 3.94 20.23
CA TRP A 488 -13.90 4.54 21.36
C TRP A 488 -14.32 3.51 22.42
N ASP A 489 -14.54 2.26 22.00
CA ASP A 489 -14.92 1.12 22.86
C ASP A 489 -13.82 0.68 23.84
N LYS A 490 -12.57 1.10 23.63
CA LYS A 490 -11.45 0.80 24.53
C LYS A 490 -11.17 1.92 25.53
N HIS A 491 -11.80 3.09 25.35
CA HIS A 491 -11.62 4.22 26.24
C HIS A 491 -12.44 4.03 27.52
N ILE A 492 -11.90 4.35 28.70
CA ILE A 492 -12.58 4.15 30.00
C ILE A 492 -13.93 4.88 30.03
N ASP A 493 -13.97 6.14 29.58
CA ASP A 493 -15.23 6.89 29.48
C ASP A 493 -16.16 6.34 28.39
N GLY A 494 -15.61 5.79 27.31
CA GLY A 494 -16.39 5.21 26.21
C GLY A 494 -17.10 3.94 26.65
N GLN A 495 -16.42 3.08 27.42
CA GLN A 495 -17.00 1.86 27.99
C GLN A 495 -18.14 2.17 28.95
N ARG A 496 -17.95 3.12 29.89
CA ARG A 496 -19.01 3.53 30.82
C ARG A 496 -20.24 4.06 30.10
N ILE A 497 -20.04 4.96 29.12
CA ILE A 497 -21.16 5.50 28.32
C ILE A 497 -21.85 4.38 27.55
N LYS A 498 -21.10 3.43 26.98
CA LYS A 498 -21.65 2.30 26.24
C LYS A 498 -22.50 1.40 27.14
N GLU A 499 -22.00 1.03 28.31
CA GLU A 499 -22.74 0.21 29.28
C GLU A 499 -24.06 0.89 29.72
N GLU A 500 -24.01 2.18 30.03
CA GLU A 500 -25.20 2.98 30.36
C GLU A 500 -26.19 3.08 29.19
N CYS A 501 -25.68 3.29 27.97
CA CYS A 501 -26.49 3.36 26.77
C CYS A 501 -27.12 2.02 26.40
N ASP A 502 -26.39 0.92 26.51
CA ASP A 502 -26.90 -0.44 26.23
C ASP A 502 -27.97 -0.84 27.25
N PHE A 503 -27.78 -0.47 28.52
CA PHE A 503 -28.79 -0.65 29.55
C PHE A 503 -30.04 0.20 29.29
N PHE A 504 -29.87 1.46 28.87
CA PHE A 504 -30.98 2.33 28.52
C PHE A 504 -31.70 1.86 27.24
N ALA A 505 -30.97 1.39 26.24
CA ALA A 505 -31.52 0.82 25.00
C ALA A 505 -32.36 -0.43 25.27
N LYS A 506 -31.92 -1.31 26.18
CA LYS A 506 -32.72 -2.48 26.62
C LYS A 506 -34.05 -2.07 27.27
N LYS A 507 -34.08 -0.96 28.00
CA LYS A 507 -35.31 -0.43 28.62
C LYS A 507 -36.26 0.22 27.62
N LEU A 508 -35.73 0.70 26.50
CA LEU A 508 -36.48 1.33 25.41
C LEU A 508 -37.08 0.31 24.42
N ASP A 509 -36.87 -0.99 24.65
CA ASP A 509 -37.37 -2.04 23.76
C ASP A 509 -38.91 -2.08 23.78
N THR A 510 -39.51 -1.74 22.64
CA THR A 510 -40.96 -1.68 22.43
C THR A 510 -41.58 -3.04 22.11
N SER A 511 -40.78 -4.11 21.99
CA SER A 511 -41.26 -5.45 21.61
C SER A 511 -42.34 -5.96 22.56
N ARG A 512 -42.20 -5.70 23.87
CA ARG A 512 -43.21 -6.08 24.88
C ARG A 512 -44.54 -5.35 24.69
N LEU A 513 -44.51 -4.08 24.31
CA LEU A 513 -45.71 -3.29 24.04
C LEU A 513 -46.43 -3.82 22.79
N PHE A 514 -45.66 -4.19 21.76
CA PHE A 514 -46.20 -4.80 20.55
C PHE A 514 -46.82 -6.18 20.81
N GLU A 515 -46.18 -7.04 21.60
CA GLU A 515 -46.73 -8.35 21.98
C GLU A 515 -48.04 -8.23 22.77
N ALA A 516 -48.09 -7.31 23.73
CA ALA A 516 -49.32 -7.02 24.48
C ALA A 516 -50.46 -6.55 23.56
N TRP A 517 -50.13 -5.69 22.59
CA TRP A 517 -51.09 -5.27 21.58
C TRP A 517 -51.56 -6.40 20.68
N VAL A 518 -50.66 -7.27 20.20
CA VAL A 518 -51.04 -8.44 19.39
C VAL A 518 -52.00 -9.34 20.16
N LYS A 519 -51.80 -9.51 21.47
CA LYS A 519 -52.71 -10.29 22.33
C LYS A 519 -54.09 -9.63 22.40
N ASN A 520 -54.15 -8.32 22.61
CA ASN A 520 -55.41 -7.57 22.65
C ASN A 520 -56.12 -7.59 21.29
N ALA A 521 -55.40 -7.32 20.20
CA ALA A 521 -55.91 -7.33 18.84
C ALA A 521 -56.46 -8.69 18.39
N ARG A 522 -55.92 -9.81 18.90
CA ARG A 522 -56.48 -11.14 18.67
C ARG A 522 -57.81 -11.34 19.40
N GLY A 523 -57.93 -10.79 20.62
CA GLY A 523 -59.12 -10.88 21.47
C GLY A 523 -60.29 -10.03 20.98
N VAL A 524 -60.05 -9.00 20.16
CA VAL A 524 -61.11 -8.23 19.52
C VAL A 524 -61.89 -9.13 18.55
N SER A 525 -63.14 -9.43 18.91
CA SER A 525 -64.11 -10.13 18.07
C SER A 525 -65.07 -9.12 17.47
N ILE A 526 -65.26 -9.17 16.15
CA ILE A 526 -66.29 -8.39 15.46
C ILE A 526 -67.52 -9.29 15.35
N ASP A 527 -68.60 -8.95 16.04
CA ASP A 527 -69.88 -9.64 15.90
C ASP A 527 -70.67 -9.03 14.74
N TRP A 528 -70.59 -9.65 13.58
CA TRP A 528 -71.29 -9.22 12.36
C TRP A 528 -72.81 -9.33 12.46
N GLY A 529 -73.34 -10.07 13.44
CA GLY A 529 -74.77 -10.21 13.70
C GLY A 529 -75.33 -9.15 14.66
N ALA A 530 -74.49 -8.31 15.24
CA ALA A 530 -74.90 -7.28 16.18
C ALA A 530 -75.53 -6.08 15.47
N ARG A 531 -76.54 -5.48 16.11
CA ARG A 531 -77.20 -4.26 15.62
C ARG A 531 -76.19 -3.12 15.52
N VAL A 532 -76.19 -2.41 14.39
CA VAL A 532 -75.24 -1.33 14.08
C VAL A 532 -75.42 -0.11 14.99
N LEU A 533 -76.67 0.16 15.38
CA LEU A 533 -77.05 1.23 16.30
C LEU A 533 -77.62 0.65 17.59
N ALA A 534 -77.16 1.17 18.73
CA ALA A 534 -77.64 0.82 20.05
C ALA A 534 -78.15 2.05 20.79
N VAL A 535 -79.27 1.91 21.49
CA VAL A 535 -79.82 2.96 22.34
C VAL A 535 -79.20 2.85 23.72
N HIS A 536 -78.35 3.81 24.08
CA HIS A 536 -77.76 3.91 25.41
C HIS A 536 -78.54 4.91 26.27
N ARG A 537 -78.84 4.57 27.52
CA ARG A 537 -79.30 5.57 28.50
C ARG A 537 -78.09 6.35 29.02
N ALA A 538 -78.07 7.65 28.78
CA ALA A 538 -77.06 8.54 29.34
C ALA A 538 -77.30 8.73 30.86
N ARG A 539 -76.27 9.20 31.59
CA ARG A 539 -76.30 9.37 33.07
C ARG A 539 -77.40 10.31 33.58
N ASN A 540 -77.95 11.13 32.70
CA ASN A 540 -79.06 12.07 32.92
C ASN A 540 -80.45 11.48 32.63
N GLY A 541 -80.55 10.18 32.30
CA GLY A 541 -81.82 9.50 32.02
C GLY A 541 -82.31 9.61 30.56
N ASN A 542 -81.67 10.45 29.74
CA ASN A 542 -82.02 10.60 28.32
C ASN A 542 -81.49 9.44 27.48
N LEU A 543 -82.30 8.98 26.52
CA LEU A 543 -81.90 7.98 25.53
C LEU A 543 -80.97 8.65 24.50
N ALA A 544 -79.81 8.05 24.24
CA ALA A 544 -78.84 8.48 23.26
C ALA A 544 -78.61 7.37 22.24
N LEU A 545 -78.80 7.69 20.96
CA LEU A 545 -78.44 6.80 19.87
C LEU A 545 -76.91 6.83 19.71
N LYS A 546 -76.24 5.71 19.95
CA LYS A 546 -74.82 5.55 19.66
C LYS A 546 -74.62 4.35 18.76
N MET A 547 -73.54 4.37 18.01
CA MET A 547 -73.12 3.19 17.27
C MET A 547 -72.64 2.11 18.23
N ASN A 548 -73.03 0.87 17.96
CA ASN A 548 -72.59 -0.31 18.67
C ASN A 548 -71.21 -0.78 18.16
N PHE A 549 -70.26 0.15 18.15
CA PHE A 549 -68.86 -0.14 17.82
C PHE A 549 -68.03 0.15 19.07
N ASP A 550 -67.24 -0.84 19.48
CA ASP A 550 -66.26 -0.66 20.53
C ASP A 550 -65.22 0.38 20.07
N PRO A 551 -64.94 1.45 20.84
CA PRO A 551 -63.85 2.38 20.52
C PRO A 551 -62.53 1.67 20.22
N ASP A 552 -62.27 0.52 20.84
CA ASP A 552 -61.06 -0.29 20.63
C ASP A 552 -60.90 -0.77 19.17
N ILE A 553 -62.00 -0.93 18.43
CA ILE A 553 -61.99 -1.36 17.00
C ILE A 553 -61.48 -0.23 16.10
N LEU A 554 -61.83 1.02 16.42
CA LEU A 554 -61.40 2.20 15.65
C LEU A 554 -59.93 2.48 15.89
N ASP A 555 -59.50 2.38 17.14
CA ASP A 555 -58.11 2.54 17.55
C ASP A 555 -57.25 1.45 16.89
N LEU A 556 -57.72 0.19 16.86
CA LEU A 556 -57.02 -0.92 16.21
C LEU A 556 -56.71 -0.65 14.73
N CYS A 557 -57.65 -0.08 13.97
CA CYS A 557 -57.44 0.26 12.57
C CYS A 557 -56.38 1.33 12.35
N GLN A 558 -56.41 2.37 13.18
CA GLN A 558 -55.42 3.44 13.11
C GLN A 558 -54.04 2.93 13.54
N GLU A 559 -53.99 2.12 14.61
CA GLU A 559 -52.76 1.50 15.11
C GLU A 559 -52.13 0.55 14.08
N LEU A 560 -52.93 -0.23 13.36
CA LEU A 560 -52.44 -1.07 12.27
C LEU A 560 -51.70 -0.28 11.20
N GLY A 561 -52.26 0.86 10.77
CA GLY A 561 -51.61 1.73 9.78
C GLY A 561 -50.26 2.28 10.27
N TYR A 562 -50.21 2.74 11.53
CA TYR A 562 -48.96 3.24 12.11
C TYR A 562 -47.93 2.13 12.35
N LEU A 563 -48.33 0.96 12.86
CA LEU A 563 -47.44 -0.18 13.09
C LEU A 563 -46.88 -0.77 11.79
N GLU A 564 -47.68 -0.79 10.72
CA GLU A 564 -47.23 -1.17 9.37
C GLU A 564 -46.20 -0.15 8.84
N SER A 565 -46.46 1.15 9.01
CA SER A 565 -45.48 2.21 8.65
C SER A 565 -44.18 2.15 9.46
N LEU A 566 -44.26 1.59 10.68
CA LEU A 566 -43.14 1.37 11.59
C LEU A 566 -42.42 0.03 11.32
N HIS A 567 -42.82 -0.72 10.30
CA HIS A 567 -42.23 -2.00 9.87
C HIS A 567 -42.28 -3.12 10.94
N PHE A 568 -43.30 -3.12 11.81
CA PHE A 568 -43.53 -4.27 12.69
C PHE A 568 -44.16 -5.43 11.90
N GLN A 569 -43.78 -6.66 12.23
CA GLN A 569 -44.33 -7.88 11.62
C GLN A 569 -45.68 -8.22 12.26
N ILE A 570 -46.76 -7.73 11.63
CA ILE A 570 -48.12 -7.94 12.13
C ILE A 570 -48.62 -9.34 11.71
N PRO A 571 -49.16 -10.16 12.63
CA PRO A 571 -49.72 -11.46 12.29
C PRO A 571 -50.85 -11.34 11.25
N PHE A 572 -50.83 -12.22 10.24
CA PHE A 572 -51.79 -12.21 9.12
C PHE A 572 -53.26 -12.17 9.58
N ALA A 573 -53.62 -12.93 10.60
CA ALA A 573 -54.97 -12.95 11.15
C ALA A 573 -55.45 -11.57 11.65
N VAL A 574 -54.55 -10.75 12.22
CA VAL A 574 -54.88 -9.39 12.67
C VAL A 574 -54.95 -8.43 11.48
N LYS A 575 -54.10 -8.63 10.47
CA LYS A 575 -54.12 -7.84 9.24
C LYS A 575 -55.43 -7.99 8.46
N VAL A 576 -55.91 -9.23 8.30
CA VAL A 576 -57.21 -9.51 7.65
C VAL A 576 -58.37 -8.83 8.40
N LYS A 577 -58.42 -8.96 9.73
CA LYS A 577 -59.41 -8.25 10.56
C LYS A 577 -59.34 -6.73 10.36
N GLY A 578 -58.13 -6.18 10.30
CA GLY A 578 -57.93 -4.76 10.03
C GLY A 578 -58.48 -4.29 8.68
N GLU A 579 -58.25 -5.06 7.63
CA GLU A 579 -58.77 -4.76 6.28
C GLU A 579 -60.31 -4.83 6.22
N GLU A 580 -60.92 -5.78 6.93
CA GLU A 580 -62.37 -5.88 7.06
C GLU A 580 -62.95 -4.64 7.76
N ILE A 581 -62.37 -4.22 8.89
CA ILE A 581 -62.83 -3.02 9.62
C ILE A 581 -62.60 -1.76 8.77
N ARG A 582 -61.48 -1.65 8.05
CA ARG A 582 -61.16 -0.48 7.22
C ARG A 582 -62.19 -0.22 6.12
N LYS A 583 -62.84 -1.26 5.58
CA LYS A 583 -63.94 -1.11 4.60
C LYS A 583 -65.18 -0.45 5.20
N ILE A 584 -65.43 -0.69 6.48
CA ILE A 584 -66.65 -0.27 7.18
C ILE A 584 -66.44 1.04 7.94
N TYR A 585 -65.17 1.37 8.23
CA TYR A 585 -64.80 2.58 8.94
C TYR A 585 -65.46 3.86 8.40
N PRO A 586 -65.44 4.17 7.09
CA PRO A 586 -66.08 5.39 6.57
C PRO A 586 -67.60 5.41 6.83
N LEU A 587 -68.27 4.27 6.62
CA LEU A 587 -69.70 4.12 6.86
C LEU A 587 -70.01 4.32 8.35
N SER A 588 -69.19 3.77 9.23
CA SER A 588 -69.34 3.96 10.68
C SER A 588 -69.14 5.41 11.12
N VAL A 589 -68.20 6.16 10.53
CA VAL A 589 -68.02 7.57 10.88
C VAL A 589 -69.23 8.39 10.43
N THR A 590 -69.74 8.15 9.21
CA THR A 590 -70.93 8.86 8.71
C THR A 590 -72.17 8.57 9.56
N LEU A 591 -72.41 7.31 9.95
CA LEU A 591 -73.54 6.94 10.78
C LEU A 591 -73.45 7.53 12.20
N ARG A 592 -72.22 7.65 12.75
CA ARG A 592 -71.99 8.32 14.04
C ARG A 592 -72.34 9.80 13.95
N GLU A 593 -71.84 10.49 12.93
CA GLU A 593 -72.15 11.91 12.71
C GLU A 593 -73.66 12.12 12.49
N CYS A 594 -74.32 11.25 11.73
CA CYS A 594 -75.78 11.28 11.56
C CYS A 594 -76.53 11.06 12.87
N ALA A 595 -76.09 10.13 13.72
CA ALA A 595 -76.70 9.89 15.03
C ALA A 595 -76.49 11.08 15.99
N GLU A 596 -75.28 11.65 16.04
CA GLU A 596 -74.96 12.81 16.88
C GLU A 596 -75.72 14.07 16.43
N THR A 597 -75.79 14.31 15.12
CA THR A 597 -76.58 15.41 14.56
C THR A 597 -78.07 15.22 14.83
N TYR A 598 -78.61 14.01 14.69
CA TYR A 598 -80.00 13.70 15.03
C TYR A 598 -80.28 13.93 16.53
N MET A 599 -79.40 13.48 17.43
CA MET A 599 -79.55 13.72 18.87
C MET A 599 -79.46 15.21 19.23
N SER A 600 -78.53 15.94 18.62
CA SER A 600 -78.39 17.39 18.78
C SER A 600 -79.64 18.14 18.29
N LEU A 601 -80.17 17.74 17.14
CA LEU A 601 -81.42 18.26 16.59
C LEU A 601 -82.61 17.94 17.50
N GLY A 602 -82.72 16.71 18.02
CA GLY A 602 -83.76 16.32 18.97
C GLY A 602 -83.74 17.15 20.25
N ASN A 603 -82.55 17.43 20.79
CA ASN A 603 -82.40 18.31 21.96
C ASN A 603 -82.75 19.78 21.67
N ARG A 604 -82.50 20.27 20.45
CA ARG A 604 -82.90 21.63 20.04
C ARG A 604 -84.42 21.72 19.78
N LEU A 605 -85.00 20.69 19.18
CA LEU A 605 -86.44 20.60 18.91
C LEU A 605 -87.27 20.51 20.19
N SER A 606 -86.78 19.79 21.22
CA SER A 606 -87.46 19.74 22.53
C SER A 606 -87.46 21.08 23.26
N GLN A 607 -86.52 21.99 22.97
CA GLN A 607 -86.50 23.35 23.49
C GLN A 607 -87.49 24.30 22.77
N GLN A 608 -87.98 23.94 21.58
CA GLN A 608 -88.90 24.77 20.78
C GLN A 608 -90.15 23.98 20.31
N PRO A 609 -91.18 23.87 21.16
CA PRO A 609 -92.36 23.03 20.88
C PRO A 609 -93.21 23.49 19.68
N GLN A 610 -93.18 24.78 19.32
CA GLN A 610 -93.94 25.32 18.18
C GLN A 610 -93.41 24.87 16.81
N VAL A 611 -92.10 24.65 16.70
CA VAL A 611 -91.45 24.19 15.46
C VAL A 611 -91.50 22.66 15.35
N SER A 612 -91.52 21.98 16.50
CA SER A 612 -91.63 20.52 16.58
C SER A 612 -92.92 19.99 15.94
N SER A 613 -94.06 20.68 16.14
CA SER A 613 -95.35 20.26 15.53
C SER A 613 -95.36 20.36 14.01
N LEU A 614 -94.65 21.33 13.42
CA LEU A 614 -94.54 21.52 11.96
C LEU A 614 -93.63 20.47 11.31
N LEU A 615 -92.61 20.00 12.02
CA LEU A 615 -91.62 19.04 11.53
C LEU A 615 -91.94 17.59 11.90
N ALA A 616 -93.06 17.33 12.60
CA ALA A 616 -93.45 16.01 13.08
C ALA A 616 -93.50 14.95 11.96
N SER A 617 -93.95 15.32 10.75
CA SER A 617 -94.00 14.42 9.59
C SER A 617 -92.61 13.99 9.10
N TYR A 618 -91.62 14.89 9.12
CA TYR A 618 -90.24 14.58 8.77
C TYR A 618 -89.55 13.80 9.89
N HIS A 619 -89.84 14.13 11.15
CA HIS A 619 -89.31 13.40 12.30
C HIS A 619 -89.78 11.94 12.32
N ALA A 620 -91.05 11.68 12.00
CA ALA A 620 -91.59 10.33 11.88
C ALA A 620 -90.90 9.50 10.79
N LYS A 621 -90.65 10.08 9.60
CA LYS A 621 -89.92 9.41 8.51
C LYS A 621 -88.49 9.04 8.90
N ILE A 622 -87.80 9.92 9.62
CA ILE A 622 -86.44 9.65 10.11
C ILE A 622 -86.46 8.55 11.18
N GLN A 623 -87.45 8.57 12.08
CA GLN A 623 -87.61 7.51 13.09
C GLN A 623 -87.95 6.15 12.47
N GLU A 624 -88.74 6.11 11.41
CA GLU A 624 -89.04 4.89 10.65
C GLU A 624 -87.77 4.32 9.97
N ALA A 625 -86.98 5.19 9.34
CA ALA A 625 -85.68 4.80 8.77
C ALA A 625 -84.71 4.29 9.85
N LEU A 626 -84.66 4.95 11.02
CA LEU A 626 -83.83 4.52 12.14
C LEU A 626 -84.32 3.19 12.74
N ALA A 627 -85.63 2.98 12.86
CA ALA A 627 -86.22 1.76 13.38
C ALA A 627 -85.94 0.54 12.49
N SER A 628 -85.81 0.74 11.17
CA SER A 628 -85.39 -0.33 10.24
C SER A 628 -83.90 -0.71 10.36
N SER A 629 -83.09 0.16 10.97
CA SER A 629 -81.64 0.01 11.13
C SER A 629 -81.20 -0.41 12.55
N MET A 630 -82.15 -0.44 13.50
CA MET A 630 -82.00 -1.00 14.85
C MET A 630 -82.36 -2.47 14.88
#